data_AF-A0A1J3JQM7-F1
#
_entry.id   AF-A0A1J3JQM7-F1
#
_cell.length_a   1.000
_cell.length_b   1.000
_cell.length_c   1.000
_cell.angle_alpha   90.00
_cell.angle_beta   90.00
_cell.angle_gamma   90.00
#
_symmetry.space_group_name_H-M   'P 1'
#
loop_
_entity.id
_entity.type
_entity.pdbx_description
1 polymer ?
#
loop_
_entity_poly.entity_id
_entity_poly.type
_entity_poly.pdbx_seq_one_letter_code
_entity_poly.pdbx_strand_id
1 'polypeptide(L)'
;LVSIIHKPSFCYPSVSSSSMKKKPRHHEQLKQRQIQDNNNNGFTSLSFTKPSPTPILIGKQTNHRTKLEALDSVITDLETSAQKGIRISEPEIFASLLETCYTLRAIDHGVRVHRLIPAYLLRDNLGVSSKLVRLYASCGYAEVAHEVFDRMSKRVSSAFAWNSLISGYAESGQYEDAMALYFQMAEEGVKPDRFTFPRVLKACGGIGSIQIGEAIHRDLVKEGFGDDVYVLNALVDMYAKCGDIVKGRNVFDMIPHKDYVSWNSMLTSYLHHGLLHEAMDIFRLMVRDGIEPDKVSISSVLACVLSLKHGRQLHGWAIRRGMECELSVANALIVLYSKRGQLCQACFIFDQMVERDTVSWNAIISAHSR
;
A
#
# COMPACT_ATOMS: atom_id res chain seq x y z
N LEU A 1 -60.04 -9.76 -14.65
CA LEU A 1 -58.99 -10.80 -14.74
C LEU A 1 -57.75 -10.26 -14.07
N VAL A 2 -57.64 -10.58 -12.78
CA VAL A 2 -56.59 -10.18 -11.85
C VAL A 2 -55.56 -11.31 -11.83
N SER A 3 -54.29 -11.03 -12.09
CA SER A 3 -53.19 -11.97 -11.86
C SER A 3 -52.10 -11.30 -11.03
N ILE A 4 -52.30 -11.44 -9.73
CA ILE A 4 -51.36 -11.22 -8.63
C ILE A 4 -50.22 -12.23 -8.78
N ILE A 5 -48.97 -11.77 -8.85
CA ILE A 5 -47.79 -12.65 -8.68
C ILE A 5 -47.03 -12.21 -7.43
N HIS A 6 -46.90 -13.18 -6.54
CA HIS A 6 -46.41 -13.12 -5.17
C HIS A 6 -44.92 -12.73 -5.06
N LYS A 7 -44.62 -11.84 -4.12
CA LYS A 7 -43.29 -11.70 -3.51
C LYS A 7 -43.11 -12.80 -2.45
N PRO A 8 -41.97 -13.50 -2.38
CA PRO A 8 -41.69 -14.37 -1.24
C PRO A 8 -41.24 -13.54 -0.03
N SER A 9 -42.09 -13.55 0.99
CA SER A 9 -41.85 -13.10 2.36
C SER A 9 -41.06 -14.17 3.13
N PHE A 10 -39.83 -13.86 3.56
CA PHE A 10 -39.13 -14.65 4.56
C PHE A 10 -39.50 -14.15 5.96
N CYS A 11 -40.35 -14.93 6.63
CA CYS A 11 -40.65 -14.81 8.06
C CYS A 11 -39.45 -15.23 8.90
N TYR A 12 -38.97 -14.36 9.78
CA TYR A 12 -38.18 -14.75 10.95
C TYR A 12 -39.14 -14.92 12.14
N PRO A 13 -39.07 -16.02 12.91
CA PRO A 13 -39.92 -16.17 14.08
C PRO A 13 -39.41 -15.32 15.25
N SER A 14 -40.32 -14.53 15.81
CA SER A 14 -40.22 -13.87 17.11
C SER A 14 -40.36 -14.89 18.24
N VAL A 15 -39.40 -14.93 19.16
CA VAL A 15 -39.60 -15.53 20.50
C VAL A 15 -39.10 -14.55 21.56
N SER A 16 -40.02 -14.13 22.41
CA SER A 16 -39.83 -13.32 23.60
C SER A 16 -39.34 -14.13 24.80
N SER A 17 -38.38 -13.55 25.53
CA SER A 17 -38.13 -13.62 26.97
C SER A 17 -38.15 -14.97 27.71
N SER A 18 -36.96 -15.40 28.16
CA SER A 18 -36.83 -16.06 29.47
C SER A 18 -35.52 -15.65 30.16
N SER A 19 -35.64 -15.31 31.43
CA SER A 19 -34.66 -14.72 32.33
C SER A 19 -33.54 -15.66 32.81
N MET A 20 -32.35 -15.06 33.00
CA MET A 20 -31.28 -15.36 33.96
C MET A 20 -30.65 -16.78 34.04
N LYS A 21 -29.32 -16.83 33.80
CA LYS A 21 -28.34 -17.46 34.71
C LYS A 21 -26.90 -17.01 34.37
N LYS A 22 -26.28 -16.28 35.30
CA LYS A 22 -24.84 -15.94 35.30
C LYS A 22 -24.02 -17.22 35.53
N LYS A 23 -22.97 -17.45 34.74
CA LYS A 23 -21.92 -18.46 35.03
C LYS A 23 -20.71 -17.80 35.70
N PRO A 24 -19.98 -18.48 36.61
CA PRO A 24 -19.05 -17.84 37.53
C PRO A 24 -17.61 -17.82 37.01
N ARG A 25 -16.92 -16.71 37.28
CA ARG A 25 -15.46 -16.54 37.22
C ARG A 25 -14.82 -17.30 38.38
N HIS A 26 -14.27 -18.49 38.15
CA HIS A 26 -13.51 -19.18 39.19
C HIS A 26 -12.32 -20.03 38.68
N HIS A 27 -11.90 -19.85 37.43
CA HIS A 27 -10.78 -20.62 36.85
C HIS A 27 -9.53 -19.80 36.48
N GLU A 28 -9.54 -18.48 36.65
CA GLU A 28 -8.36 -17.63 36.38
C GLU A 28 -7.54 -17.27 37.63
N GLN A 29 -8.07 -17.44 38.84
CA GLN A 29 -7.36 -17.09 40.08
C GLN A 29 -6.49 -18.23 40.68
N LEU A 30 -6.55 -19.44 40.11
CA LEU A 30 -5.76 -20.60 40.58
C LEU A 30 -4.44 -20.81 39.81
N LYS A 31 -4.23 -20.14 38.67
CA LYS A 31 -2.94 -20.17 37.95
C LYS A 31 -1.95 -19.07 38.37
N GLN A 32 -2.40 -18.03 39.08
CA GLN A 32 -1.54 -16.92 39.53
C GLN A 32 -0.92 -17.14 40.92
N ARG A 33 -1.34 -18.16 41.69
CA ARG A 33 -0.77 -18.47 43.02
C ARG A 33 0.33 -19.54 43.03
N GLN A 34 0.63 -20.19 41.90
CA GLN A 34 1.66 -21.25 41.83
C GLN A 34 2.99 -20.82 41.21
N ILE A 35 3.14 -19.55 40.80
CA ILE A 35 4.41 -19.02 40.26
C ILE A 35 5.14 -18.15 41.30
N GLN A 36 4.52 -17.86 42.45
CA GLN A 36 5.02 -16.88 43.41
C GLN A 36 5.73 -17.47 44.65
N ASP A 37 5.81 -18.81 44.78
CA ASP A 37 6.34 -19.49 45.97
C ASP A 37 7.66 -20.27 45.76
N ASN A 38 8.40 -20.05 44.66
CA ASN A 38 9.57 -20.89 44.37
C ASN A 38 10.92 -20.17 44.14
N ASN A 39 11.13 -19.00 44.73
CA ASN A 39 12.46 -18.35 44.70
C ASN A 39 12.82 -17.61 45.99
N ASN A 40 12.55 -18.24 47.13
CA ASN A 40 13.10 -17.83 48.42
C ASN A 40 14.13 -18.86 48.87
N ASN A 41 15.39 -18.69 48.45
CA ASN A 41 16.55 -19.26 49.15
C ASN A 41 17.71 -18.28 49.00
N GLY A 42 18.16 -17.74 50.14
CA GLY A 42 19.15 -16.69 50.21
C GLY A 42 20.56 -17.14 49.83
N PHE A 43 21.27 -16.27 49.13
CA PHE A 43 22.73 -16.21 49.14
C PHE A 43 23.17 -14.75 49.25
N THR A 44 24.03 -14.53 50.24
CA THR A 44 24.88 -13.40 50.63
C THR A 44 25.16 -12.28 49.60
N SER A 45 25.05 -11.03 50.06
CA SER A 45 25.29 -9.80 49.29
C SER A 45 26.77 -9.56 48.98
N LEU A 46 27.10 -9.48 47.68
CA LEU A 46 28.30 -8.84 47.16
C LEU A 46 27.86 -7.63 46.33
N SER A 47 28.30 -6.43 46.74
CA SER A 47 27.97 -5.15 46.12
C SER A 47 28.68 -4.99 44.77
N PHE A 48 27.92 -5.08 43.68
CA PHE A 48 28.40 -4.65 42.36
C PHE A 48 28.07 -3.17 42.13
N THR A 49 29.09 -2.40 41.80
CA THR A 49 29.01 -1.00 41.37
C THR A 49 28.20 -0.90 40.07
N LYS A 50 27.26 0.05 40.01
CA LYS A 50 26.45 0.32 38.81
C LYS A 50 27.38 0.71 37.64
N PRO A 51 27.28 0.08 36.45
CA PRO A 51 27.97 0.57 35.29
C PRO A 51 27.36 1.92 34.89
N SER A 52 28.22 2.89 34.60
CA SER A 52 27.83 4.16 33.98
C SER A 52 27.12 3.92 32.64
N PRO A 53 26.14 4.76 32.25
CA PRO A 53 25.46 4.60 30.99
C PRO A 53 26.46 4.84 29.85
N THR A 54 26.80 3.79 29.13
CA THR A 54 27.45 3.89 27.83
C THR A 54 26.51 4.68 26.92
N PRO A 55 26.94 5.77 26.25
CA PRO A 55 26.07 6.51 25.36
C PRO A 55 25.83 5.66 24.11
N ILE A 56 24.76 4.86 24.14
CA ILE A 56 24.18 4.25 22.95
C ILE A 56 23.51 5.39 22.19
N LEU A 57 24.16 5.83 21.12
CA LEU A 57 23.63 6.74 20.12
C LEU A 57 22.35 6.14 19.51
N ILE A 58 21.21 6.55 20.05
CA ILE A 58 19.92 6.51 19.37
C ILE A 58 19.92 7.68 18.38
N GLY A 59 19.94 7.34 17.09
CA GLY A 59 19.90 8.29 15.97
C GLY A 59 19.69 7.55 14.66
N LYS A 60 18.50 6.96 14.49
CA LYS A 60 18.02 6.37 13.24
C LYS A 60 17.95 7.46 12.16
N GLN A 61 18.97 7.55 11.31
CA GLN A 61 18.89 8.01 9.92
C GLN A 61 20.13 7.61 9.08
N THR A 62 20.88 6.59 9.50
CA THR A 62 22.17 6.21 8.89
C THR A 62 22.10 5.05 7.90
N ASN A 63 21.01 4.29 7.82
CA ASN A 63 20.96 3.04 7.03
C ASN A 63 20.89 3.23 5.50
N HIS A 64 20.26 4.28 5.00
CA HIS A 64 20.16 4.49 3.55
C HIS A 64 21.46 5.03 2.96
N ARG A 65 22.09 5.95 3.70
CA ARG A 65 23.36 6.54 3.30
C ARG A 65 24.47 5.48 3.25
N THR A 66 24.56 4.60 4.24
CA THR A 66 25.53 3.50 4.23
C THR A 66 25.24 2.47 3.13
N LYS A 67 23.98 2.17 2.83
CA LYS A 67 23.61 1.27 1.71
C LYS A 67 23.94 1.86 0.35
N LEU A 68 23.68 3.16 0.15
CA LEU A 68 24.05 3.86 -1.08
C LEU A 68 25.56 3.99 -1.23
N GLU A 69 26.28 4.32 -0.16
CA GLU A 69 27.75 4.36 -0.13
C GLU A 69 28.36 2.98 -0.42
N ALA A 70 27.81 1.92 0.15
CA ALA A 70 28.25 0.54 -0.13
C ALA A 70 27.96 0.15 -1.59
N LEU A 71 26.79 0.50 -2.12
CA LEU A 71 26.43 0.26 -3.52
C LEU A 71 27.36 1.02 -4.47
N ASP A 72 27.66 2.29 -4.17
CA ASP A 72 28.58 3.13 -4.94
C ASP A 72 29.99 2.54 -4.97
N SER A 73 30.49 2.07 -3.83
CA SER A 73 31.79 1.40 -3.72
C SER A 73 31.86 0.15 -4.61
N VAL A 74 30.86 -0.74 -4.51
CA VAL A 74 30.82 -1.98 -5.32
C VAL A 74 30.77 -1.68 -6.82
N ILE A 75 29.95 -0.71 -7.24
CA ILE A 75 29.85 -0.34 -8.67
C ILE A 75 31.15 0.26 -9.15
N THR A 76 31.81 1.09 -8.35
CA THR A 76 33.11 1.69 -8.68
C THR A 76 34.20 0.62 -8.82
N ASP A 77 34.22 -0.37 -7.94
CA ASP A 77 35.15 -1.51 -8.05
C ASP A 77 34.92 -2.35 -9.32
N LEU A 78 33.66 -2.54 -9.72
CA LEU A 78 33.32 -3.23 -10.97
C LEU A 78 33.71 -2.39 -12.21
N GLU A 79 33.47 -1.08 -12.19
CA GLU A 79 33.89 -0.16 -13.26
C GLU A 79 35.42 -0.16 -13.42
N THR A 80 36.18 -0.11 -12.31
CA THR A 80 37.65 -0.16 -12.36
C THR A 80 38.15 -1.53 -12.83
N SER A 81 37.48 -2.62 -12.46
CA SER A 81 37.80 -3.96 -12.95
C SER A 81 37.55 -4.10 -14.45
N ALA A 82 36.44 -3.56 -14.95
CA ALA A 82 36.13 -3.51 -16.38
C ALA A 82 37.14 -2.67 -17.16
N GLN A 83 37.57 -1.52 -16.62
CA GLN A 83 38.63 -0.69 -17.22
C GLN A 83 39.99 -1.42 -17.29
N LYS A 84 40.28 -2.29 -16.31
CA LYS A 84 41.47 -3.18 -16.33
C LYS A 84 41.33 -4.36 -17.30
N GLY A 85 40.23 -4.46 -18.03
CA GLY A 85 39.98 -5.53 -19.02
C GLY A 85 39.41 -6.82 -18.43
N ILE A 86 39.01 -6.84 -17.16
CA ILE A 86 38.35 -7.99 -16.54
C ILE A 86 36.93 -8.08 -17.12
N ARG A 87 36.61 -9.20 -17.77
CA ARG A 87 35.27 -9.44 -18.31
C ARG A 87 34.34 -9.90 -17.20
N ILE A 88 33.40 -9.04 -16.81
CA ILE A 88 32.30 -9.38 -15.91
C ILE A 88 31.18 -9.94 -16.79
N SER A 89 30.82 -11.20 -16.58
CA SER A 89 29.83 -11.89 -17.42
C SER A 89 28.78 -12.66 -16.62
N GLU A 90 28.90 -12.64 -15.30
CA GLU A 90 28.04 -13.34 -14.34
C GLU A 90 26.68 -12.62 -14.24
N PRO A 91 25.59 -13.23 -14.74
CA PRO A 91 24.28 -12.58 -14.73
C PRO A 91 23.74 -12.31 -13.33
N GLU A 92 24.15 -13.13 -12.35
CA GLU A 92 23.71 -13.03 -10.95
C GLU A 92 24.18 -11.74 -10.30
N ILE A 93 25.40 -11.27 -10.63
CA ILE A 93 25.94 -10.01 -10.12
C ILE A 93 25.06 -8.86 -10.58
N PHE A 94 24.79 -8.77 -11.88
CA PHE A 94 23.95 -7.72 -12.46
C PHE A 94 22.51 -7.81 -11.94
N ALA A 95 21.93 -9.01 -11.86
CA ALA A 95 20.58 -9.20 -11.34
C ALA A 95 20.44 -8.77 -9.86
N SER A 96 21.48 -8.96 -9.05
CA SER A 96 21.53 -8.53 -7.65
C SER A 96 21.70 -7.00 -7.51
N LEU A 97 22.61 -6.42 -8.30
CA LEU A 97 22.83 -4.98 -8.31
C LEU A 97 21.60 -4.20 -8.80
N LEU A 98 20.95 -4.68 -9.87
CA LEU A 98 19.71 -4.09 -10.37
C LEU A 98 18.57 -4.19 -9.36
N GLU A 99 18.46 -5.30 -8.62
CA GLU A 99 17.49 -5.41 -7.51
C GLU A 99 17.79 -4.36 -6.43
N THR A 100 19.06 -4.22 -6.06
CA THR A 100 19.50 -3.26 -5.05
C THR A 100 19.19 -1.83 -5.50
N CYS A 101 19.51 -1.47 -6.74
CA CYS A 101 19.20 -0.17 -7.33
C CYS A 101 17.68 0.09 -7.33
N TYR A 102 16.87 -0.91 -7.67
CA TYR A 102 15.41 -0.80 -7.66
C TYR A 102 14.87 -0.55 -6.25
N THR A 103 15.28 -1.36 -5.27
CA THR A 103 14.83 -1.21 -3.88
C THR A 103 15.22 0.13 -3.25
N LEU A 104 16.37 0.69 -3.64
CA LEU A 104 16.86 1.99 -3.17
C LEU A 104 16.38 3.17 -4.03
N ARG A 105 15.65 2.92 -5.12
CA ARG A 105 15.31 3.92 -6.17
C ARG A 105 16.54 4.71 -6.67
N ALA A 106 17.69 4.05 -6.72
CA ALA A 106 18.98 4.64 -7.05
C ALA A 106 19.24 4.58 -8.57
N ILE A 107 18.54 5.43 -9.34
CA ILE A 107 18.58 5.36 -10.80
C ILE A 107 19.97 5.64 -11.39
N ASP A 108 20.73 6.58 -10.82
CA ASP A 108 22.07 6.91 -11.32
C ASP A 108 23.03 5.71 -11.23
N HIS A 109 22.92 4.95 -10.15
CA HIS A 109 23.66 3.69 -9.95
C HIS A 109 23.18 2.63 -10.94
N GLY A 110 21.86 2.55 -11.17
CA GLY A 110 21.25 1.69 -12.18
C GLY A 110 21.80 1.93 -13.59
N VAL A 111 21.95 3.20 -13.98
CA VAL A 111 22.51 3.59 -15.28
C VAL A 111 23.99 3.19 -15.39
N ARG A 112 24.76 3.34 -14.31
CA ARG A 112 26.16 2.87 -14.27
C ARG A 112 26.24 1.35 -14.44
N VAL A 113 25.41 0.60 -13.71
CA VAL A 113 25.32 -0.87 -13.85
C VAL A 113 24.94 -1.24 -15.28
N HIS A 114 23.93 -0.61 -15.88
CA HIS A 114 23.52 -0.87 -17.27
C HIS A 114 24.69 -0.75 -18.26
N ARG A 115 25.55 0.28 -18.12
CA ARG A 115 26.73 0.45 -19.00
C ARG A 115 27.74 -0.68 -18.90
N LEU A 116 27.79 -1.39 -17.77
CA LEU A 116 28.67 -2.55 -17.57
C LEU A 116 28.08 -3.85 -18.13
N ILE A 117 26.77 -3.91 -18.38
CA ILE A 117 26.10 -5.13 -18.86
C ILE A 117 26.42 -5.33 -20.35
N PRO A 118 27.00 -6.49 -20.73
CA PRO A 118 27.23 -6.80 -22.14
C PRO A 118 25.93 -6.87 -22.96
N ALA A 119 25.96 -6.40 -24.20
CA ALA A 119 24.78 -6.36 -25.08
C ALA A 119 24.14 -7.75 -25.34
N TYR A 120 24.95 -8.82 -25.42
CA TYR A 120 24.43 -10.18 -25.56
C TYR A 120 23.64 -10.61 -24.31
N LEU A 121 24.06 -10.17 -23.12
CA LEU A 121 23.40 -10.51 -21.87
C LEU A 121 22.04 -9.80 -21.76
N LEU A 122 21.95 -8.54 -22.21
CA LEU A 122 20.67 -7.82 -22.32
C LEU A 122 19.71 -8.48 -23.32
N ARG A 123 20.24 -9.02 -24.42
CA ARG A 123 19.42 -9.69 -25.44
C ARG A 123 18.87 -11.03 -24.97
N ASP A 124 19.73 -11.86 -24.37
CA ASP A 124 19.45 -13.29 -24.19
C ASP A 124 19.14 -13.71 -22.75
N ASN A 125 19.53 -12.90 -21.74
CA ASN A 125 19.21 -13.17 -20.35
C ASN A 125 17.95 -12.41 -19.91
N LEU A 126 16.85 -13.16 -19.86
CA LEU A 126 15.53 -12.66 -19.46
C LEU A 126 15.51 -12.09 -18.04
N GLY A 127 16.25 -12.68 -17.10
CA GLY A 127 16.26 -12.24 -15.71
C GLY A 127 16.89 -10.86 -15.53
N VAL A 128 18.05 -10.64 -16.17
CA VAL A 128 18.77 -9.35 -16.12
C VAL A 128 18.00 -8.26 -16.87
N SER A 129 17.59 -8.54 -18.10
CA SER A 129 16.85 -7.58 -18.93
C SER A 129 15.51 -7.17 -18.31
N SER A 130 14.70 -8.11 -17.82
CA SER A 130 13.43 -7.75 -17.17
C SER A 130 13.62 -6.94 -15.87
N LYS A 131 14.68 -7.21 -15.10
CA LYS A 131 15.02 -6.39 -13.91
C LYS A 131 15.44 -4.98 -14.29
N LEU A 132 16.17 -4.82 -15.41
CA LEU A 132 16.58 -3.53 -15.93
C LEU A 132 15.39 -2.71 -16.43
N VAL A 133 14.47 -3.36 -17.18
CA VAL A 133 13.19 -2.75 -17.60
C VAL A 133 12.41 -2.25 -16.38
N ARG A 134 12.25 -3.08 -15.34
CA ARG A 134 11.57 -2.68 -14.11
C ARG A 134 12.23 -1.48 -13.43
N LEU A 135 13.56 -1.47 -13.33
CA LEU A 135 14.29 -0.37 -12.72
C LEU A 135 13.99 0.95 -13.43
N TYR A 136 14.19 1.01 -14.75
CA TYR A 136 13.93 2.23 -15.52
C TYR A 136 12.46 2.66 -15.45
N ALA A 137 11.53 1.72 -15.64
CA ALA A 137 10.10 1.99 -15.58
C ALA A 137 9.67 2.60 -14.24
N SER A 138 10.09 2.02 -13.11
CA SER A 138 9.74 2.49 -11.75
C SER A 138 10.39 3.82 -11.34
N CYS A 139 11.40 4.26 -12.10
CA CYS A 139 12.10 5.52 -11.91
C CYS A 139 11.62 6.62 -12.88
N GLY A 140 10.57 6.36 -13.68
CA GLY A 140 9.99 7.32 -14.61
C GLY A 140 10.68 7.40 -15.98
N TYR A 141 11.65 6.53 -16.25
CA TYR A 141 12.36 6.45 -17.54
C TYR A 141 11.70 5.40 -18.44
N ALA A 142 10.39 5.56 -18.71
CA ALA A 142 9.58 4.58 -19.44
C ALA A 142 10.10 4.33 -20.86
N GLU A 143 10.56 5.37 -21.57
CA GLU A 143 11.12 5.26 -22.93
C GLU A 143 12.37 4.37 -22.96
N VAL A 144 13.32 4.60 -22.04
CA VAL A 144 14.54 3.79 -21.93
C VAL A 144 14.20 2.35 -21.54
N ALA A 145 13.21 2.16 -20.66
CA ALA A 145 12.72 0.83 -20.32
C ALA A 145 12.15 0.12 -21.57
N HIS A 146 11.41 0.84 -22.42
CA HIS A 146 10.84 0.32 -23.66
C HIS A 146 11.93 -0.06 -24.66
N GLU A 147 12.97 0.76 -24.83
CA GLU A 147 14.11 0.43 -25.70
C GLU A 147 14.83 -0.85 -25.26
N VAL A 148 15.02 -1.05 -23.96
CA VAL A 148 15.62 -2.28 -23.43
C VAL A 148 14.70 -3.46 -23.71
N PHE A 149 13.39 -3.29 -23.52
CA PHE A 149 12.39 -4.32 -23.76
C PHE A 149 12.32 -4.77 -25.23
N ASP A 150 12.40 -3.84 -26.18
CA ASP A 150 12.40 -4.14 -27.61
C ASP A 150 13.61 -4.98 -28.05
N ARG A 151 14.73 -4.86 -27.33
CA ARG A 151 15.96 -5.60 -27.61
C ARG A 151 15.97 -7.03 -27.05
N MET A 152 14.99 -7.41 -26.24
CA MET A 152 14.92 -8.74 -25.61
C MET A 152 14.48 -9.81 -26.63
N SER A 153 15.28 -10.88 -26.80
CA SER A 153 14.96 -11.95 -27.76
C SER A 153 13.78 -12.83 -27.32
N LYS A 154 13.52 -12.92 -26.01
CA LYS A 154 12.50 -13.79 -25.40
C LYS A 154 11.47 -13.02 -24.56
N ARG A 155 11.11 -11.79 -24.95
CA ARG A 155 10.15 -10.97 -24.20
C ARG A 155 8.78 -11.61 -24.02
N VAL A 156 8.34 -12.39 -25.02
CA VAL A 156 7.06 -13.13 -24.98
C VAL A 156 7.00 -14.18 -23.85
N SER A 157 8.14 -14.57 -23.31
CA SER A 157 8.22 -15.53 -22.19
C SER A 157 8.17 -14.86 -20.82
N SER A 158 8.01 -13.53 -20.72
CA SER A 158 8.07 -12.80 -19.44
C SER A 158 6.90 -11.83 -19.24
N ALA A 159 5.79 -12.33 -18.67
CA ALA A 159 4.72 -11.46 -18.17
C ALA A 159 5.26 -10.39 -17.19
N PHE A 160 6.31 -10.70 -16.44
CA PHE A 160 6.97 -9.76 -15.53
C PHE A 160 7.57 -8.52 -16.25
N ALA A 161 8.17 -8.68 -17.43
CA ALA A 161 8.70 -7.56 -18.21
C ALA A 161 7.57 -6.66 -18.74
N TRP A 162 6.52 -7.25 -19.30
CA TRP A 162 5.30 -6.55 -19.73
C TRP A 162 4.67 -5.78 -18.57
N ASN A 163 4.43 -6.45 -17.44
CA ASN A 163 3.89 -5.84 -16.24
C ASN A 163 4.76 -4.67 -15.74
N SER A 164 6.08 -4.76 -15.91
CA SER A 164 6.98 -3.66 -15.54
C SER A 164 6.80 -2.43 -16.42
N LEU A 165 6.70 -2.60 -17.74
CA LEU A 165 6.43 -1.49 -18.66
C LEU A 165 5.03 -0.90 -18.46
N ILE A 166 3.99 -1.74 -18.42
CA ILE A 166 2.61 -1.30 -18.20
C ILE A 166 2.53 -0.47 -16.91
N SER A 167 3.19 -0.90 -15.83
CA SER A 167 3.26 -0.13 -14.57
C SER A 167 3.96 1.20 -14.77
N GLY A 168 5.10 1.23 -15.46
CA GLY A 168 5.88 2.45 -15.70
C GLY A 168 5.08 3.52 -16.46
N TYR A 169 4.44 3.14 -17.57
CA TYR A 169 3.58 4.04 -18.33
C TYR A 169 2.38 4.51 -17.51
N ALA A 170 1.70 3.61 -16.78
CA ALA A 170 0.57 3.96 -15.92
C ALA A 170 0.96 4.84 -14.71
N GLU A 171 2.19 4.73 -14.19
CA GLU A 171 2.71 5.58 -13.13
C GLU A 171 3.11 6.97 -13.62
N SER A 172 3.59 7.06 -14.86
CA SER A 172 3.87 8.34 -15.53
C SER A 172 2.62 9.04 -16.08
N GLY A 173 1.43 8.48 -15.89
CA GLY A 173 0.17 9.06 -16.37
C GLY A 173 -0.11 8.85 -17.86
N GLN A 174 0.71 8.05 -18.55
CA GLN A 174 0.55 7.68 -19.96
C GLN A 174 -0.34 6.44 -20.04
N TYR A 175 -1.63 6.62 -19.76
CA TYR A 175 -2.56 5.51 -19.56
C TYR A 175 -2.93 4.80 -20.86
N GLU A 176 -3.06 5.53 -21.97
CA GLU A 176 -3.32 4.95 -23.28
C GLU A 176 -2.17 4.04 -23.74
N ASP A 177 -0.91 4.46 -23.53
CA ASP A 177 0.26 3.65 -23.86
C ASP A 177 0.35 2.38 -22.99
N ALA A 178 0.04 2.49 -21.70
CA ALA A 178 -0.07 1.33 -20.81
C ALA A 178 -1.14 0.35 -21.28
N MET A 179 -2.26 0.86 -21.81
CA MET A 179 -3.34 0.04 -22.38
C MET A 179 -2.93 -0.60 -23.71
N ALA A 180 -2.25 0.13 -24.58
CA ALA A 180 -1.72 -0.40 -25.83
C ALA A 180 -0.74 -1.56 -25.58
N LEU A 181 0.14 -1.43 -24.59
CA LEU A 181 1.04 -2.51 -24.16
C LEU A 181 0.30 -3.75 -23.65
N TYR A 182 -0.84 -3.58 -22.97
CA TYR A 182 -1.66 -4.71 -22.56
C TYR A 182 -2.24 -5.47 -23.76
N PHE A 183 -2.80 -4.75 -24.74
CA PHE A 183 -3.31 -5.39 -25.94
C PHE A 183 -2.20 -6.05 -26.76
N GLN A 184 -1.04 -5.41 -26.87
CA GLN A 184 0.13 -6.00 -27.52
C GLN A 184 0.62 -7.27 -26.79
N MET A 185 0.61 -7.28 -25.45
CA MET A 185 0.92 -8.46 -24.65
C MET A 185 0.01 -9.64 -25.02
N ALA A 186 -1.30 -9.39 -25.13
CA ALA A 186 -2.29 -10.39 -25.51
C ALA A 186 -2.14 -10.84 -26.98
N GLU A 187 -1.88 -9.92 -27.91
CA GLU A 187 -1.65 -10.19 -29.33
C GLU A 187 -0.38 -11.04 -29.56
N GLU A 188 0.70 -10.77 -28.80
CA GLU A 188 1.93 -11.57 -28.82
C GLU A 188 1.77 -12.93 -28.08
N GLY A 189 0.57 -13.26 -27.60
CA GLY A 189 0.24 -14.54 -27.00
C GLY A 189 0.73 -14.71 -25.55
N VAL A 190 1.13 -13.62 -24.90
CA VAL A 190 1.57 -13.62 -23.50
C VAL A 190 0.34 -13.54 -22.61
N LYS A 191 0.11 -14.57 -21.80
CA LYS A 191 -1.05 -14.61 -20.91
C LYS A 191 -0.91 -13.57 -19.78
N PRO A 192 -1.93 -12.72 -19.56
CA PRO A 192 -2.03 -11.89 -18.36
C PRO A 192 -1.99 -12.75 -17.09
N ASP A 193 -1.36 -12.22 -16.04
CA ASP A 193 -1.35 -12.85 -14.72
C ASP A 193 -2.05 -11.96 -13.68
N ARG A 194 -2.11 -12.44 -12.43
CA ARG A 194 -2.71 -11.68 -11.31
C ARG A 194 -2.05 -10.32 -11.06
N PHE A 195 -0.84 -10.10 -11.57
CA PHE A 195 -0.12 -8.83 -11.46
C PHE A 195 -0.35 -7.91 -12.66
N THR A 196 -0.79 -8.44 -13.80
CA THR A 196 -1.16 -7.66 -14.99
C THR A 196 -2.41 -6.82 -14.72
N PHE A 197 -3.51 -7.45 -14.29
CA PHE A 197 -4.81 -6.76 -14.18
C PHE A 197 -4.81 -5.53 -13.28
N PRO A 198 -4.21 -5.52 -12.08
CA PRO A 198 -4.18 -4.31 -11.25
C PRO A 198 -3.52 -3.11 -11.92
N ARG A 199 -2.51 -3.34 -12.78
CA ARG A 199 -1.82 -2.27 -13.53
C ARG A 199 -2.68 -1.75 -14.67
N VAL A 200 -3.33 -2.66 -15.39
CA VAL A 200 -4.25 -2.32 -16.49
C VAL A 200 -5.50 -1.61 -15.96
N LEU A 201 -6.05 -2.06 -14.84
CA LEU A 201 -7.18 -1.43 -14.16
C LEU A 201 -6.81 -0.04 -13.62
N LYS A 202 -5.58 0.16 -13.12
CA LYS A 202 -5.07 1.49 -12.79
C LYS A 202 -5.05 2.41 -14.03
N ALA A 203 -4.58 1.91 -15.17
CA ALA A 203 -4.61 2.67 -16.42
C ALA A 203 -6.05 2.98 -16.86
N CYS A 204 -6.98 2.01 -16.77
CA CYS A 204 -8.41 2.24 -17.04
C CYS A 204 -8.98 3.37 -16.17
N GLY A 205 -8.71 3.33 -14.86
CA GLY A 205 -9.14 4.38 -13.93
C GLY A 205 -8.53 5.74 -14.24
N GLY A 206 -7.32 5.78 -14.78
CA GLY A 206 -6.68 7.00 -15.26
C GLY A 206 -7.31 7.56 -16.54
N ILE A 207 -7.69 6.70 -17.48
CA ILE A 207 -8.45 7.08 -18.69
C ILE A 207 -9.86 7.55 -18.32
N GLY A 208 -10.47 6.94 -17.30
CA GLY A 208 -11.81 7.26 -16.84
C GLY A 208 -12.94 6.74 -17.74
N SER A 209 -12.64 5.84 -18.69
CA SER A 209 -13.66 5.24 -19.56
C SER A 209 -14.23 3.95 -18.94
N ILE A 210 -15.50 4.02 -18.56
CA ILE A 210 -16.22 2.86 -18.03
C ILE A 210 -16.30 1.69 -19.02
N GLN A 211 -16.39 1.98 -20.33
CA GLN A 211 -16.49 0.94 -21.37
C GLN A 211 -15.21 0.11 -21.47
N ILE A 212 -14.05 0.76 -21.38
CA ILE A 212 -12.75 0.08 -21.33
C ILE A 212 -12.64 -0.73 -20.04
N GLY A 213 -12.98 -0.11 -18.90
CA GLY A 213 -12.97 -0.79 -17.60
C GLY A 213 -13.82 -2.07 -17.56
N GLU A 214 -15.02 -2.05 -18.16
CA GLU A 214 -15.88 -3.23 -18.28
C GLU A 214 -15.33 -4.29 -19.25
N ALA A 215 -14.65 -3.89 -20.31
CA ALA A 215 -13.98 -4.83 -21.21
C ALA A 215 -12.87 -5.58 -20.48
N ILE A 216 -12.02 -4.86 -19.74
CA ILE A 216 -10.96 -5.46 -18.92
C ILE A 216 -11.53 -6.33 -17.79
N HIS A 217 -12.65 -5.93 -17.18
CA HIS A 217 -13.34 -6.76 -16.20
C HIS A 217 -13.85 -8.07 -16.82
N ARG A 218 -14.39 -8.06 -18.03
CA ARG A 218 -14.76 -9.33 -18.70
C ARG A 218 -13.54 -10.22 -18.94
N ASP A 219 -12.41 -9.61 -19.32
CA ASP A 219 -11.19 -10.34 -19.62
C ASP A 219 -10.55 -10.97 -18.37
N LEU A 220 -10.49 -10.23 -17.25
CA LEU A 220 -9.95 -10.78 -16.00
C LEU A 220 -10.80 -11.94 -15.46
N VAL A 221 -12.11 -11.90 -15.64
CA VAL A 221 -13.01 -13.01 -15.25
C VAL A 221 -12.76 -14.22 -16.16
N LYS A 222 -12.61 -14.00 -17.47
CA LYS A 222 -12.31 -15.05 -18.45
C LYS A 222 -10.96 -15.73 -18.17
N GLU A 223 -9.95 -14.97 -17.76
CA GLU A 223 -8.63 -15.50 -17.39
C GLU A 223 -8.59 -16.13 -15.98
N GLY A 224 -9.72 -16.14 -15.25
CA GLY A 224 -9.85 -16.85 -13.98
C GLY A 224 -9.47 -16.06 -12.74
N PHE A 225 -9.39 -14.73 -12.82
CA PHE A 225 -9.02 -13.84 -11.71
C PHE A 225 -10.22 -13.16 -11.04
N GLY A 226 -11.45 -13.64 -11.30
CA GLY A 226 -12.69 -13.08 -10.75
C GLY A 226 -12.82 -13.17 -9.22
N ASP A 227 -12.04 -14.04 -8.57
CA ASP A 227 -12.06 -14.22 -7.10
C ASP A 227 -10.74 -13.74 -6.43
N ASP A 228 -9.79 -13.21 -7.21
CA ASP A 228 -8.51 -12.74 -6.67
C ASP A 228 -8.69 -11.39 -5.96
N VAL A 229 -8.55 -11.37 -4.64
CA VAL A 229 -8.77 -10.17 -3.79
C VAL A 229 -7.90 -8.98 -4.23
N TYR A 230 -6.67 -9.24 -4.69
CA TYR A 230 -5.77 -8.17 -5.14
C TYR A 230 -6.28 -7.53 -6.44
N VAL A 231 -6.80 -8.35 -7.36
CA VAL A 231 -7.43 -7.88 -8.60
C VAL A 231 -8.76 -7.18 -8.32
N LEU A 232 -9.60 -7.75 -7.45
CA LEU A 232 -10.90 -7.16 -7.07
C LEU A 232 -10.73 -5.79 -6.40
N ASN A 233 -9.73 -5.61 -5.55
CA ASN A 233 -9.42 -4.32 -4.94
C ASN A 233 -9.09 -3.23 -5.99
N ALA A 234 -8.30 -3.58 -7.02
CA ALA A 234 -8.02 -2.68 -8.13
C ALA A 234 -9.27 -2.40 -8.98
N LEU A 235 -10.17 -3.39 -9.10
CA LEU A 235 -11.41 -3.25 -9.83
C LEU A 235 -12.41 -2.31 -9.13
N VAL A 236 -12.48 -2.33 -7.79
CA VAL A 236 -13.25 -1.35 -7.00
C VAL A 236 -12.77 0.08 -7.29
N ASP A 237 -11.46 0.32 -7.20
CA ASP A 237 -10.86 1.63 -7.46
C ASP A 237 -11.07 2.09 -8.92
N MET A 238 -10.94 1.18 -9.89
CA MET A 238 -11.18 1.46 -11.29
C MET A 238 -12.62 1.90 -11.54
N TYR A 239 -13.62 1.15 -11.05
CA TYR A 239 -15.03 1.51 -11.24
C TYR A 239 -15.35 2.85 -10.60
N ALA A 240 -14.84 3.10 -9.39
CA ALA A 240 -14.99 4.40 -8.74
C ALA A 240 -14.40 5.53 -9.59
N LYS A 241 -13.15 5.40 -10.08
CA LYS A 241 -12.50 6.44 -10.89
C LYS A 241 -13.17 6.67 -12.25
N CYS A 242 -13.80 5.63 -12.82
CA CYS A 242 -14.62 5.76 -14.02
C CYS A 242 -16.03 6.34 -13.76
N GLY A 243 -16.33 6.76 -12.52
CA GLY A 243 -17.59 7.40 -12.14
C GLY A 243 -18.75 6.44 -11.82
N ASP A 244 -18.53 5.12 -11.82
CA ASP A 244 -19.55 4.12 -11.49
C ASP A 244 -19.28 3.52 -10.10
N ILE A 245 -19.45 4.36 -9.07
CA ILE A 245 -19.27 3.97 -7.67
C ILE A 245 -20.23 2.85 -7.24
N VAL A 246 -21.37 2.70 -7.93
CA VAL A 246 -22.34 1.64 -7.65
C VAL A 246 -21.77 0.27 -8.05
N LYS A 247 -21.17 0.16 -9.25
CA LYS A 247 -20.44 -1.07 -9.62
C LYS A 247 -19.23 -1.31 -8.72
N GLY A 248 -18.50 -0.25 -8.36
CA GLY A 248 -17.40 -0.35 -7.39
C GLY A 248 -17.87 -0.96 -6.07
N ARG A 249 -19.03 -0.53 -5.56
CA ARG A 249 -19.65 -1.12 -4.36
C ARG A 249 -20.07 -2.58 -4.55
N ASN A 250 -20.64 -2.92 -5.69
CA ASN A 250 -21.03 -4.32 -5.98
C ASN A 250 -19.80 -5.24 -5.97
N VAL A 251 -18.70 -4.82 -6.60
CA VAL A 251 -17.43 -5.56 -6.59
C VAL A 251 -16.91 -5.71 -5.16
N PHE A 252 -16.91 -4.62 -4.39
CA PHE A 252 -16.52 -4.65 -2.98
C PHE A 252 -17.33 -5.67 -2.18
N ASP A 253 -18.66 -5.66 -2.32
CA ASP A 253 -19.54 -6.58 -1.59
C ASP A 253 -19.26 -8.05 -1.94
N MET A 254 -18.87 -8.35 -3.19
CA MET A 254 -18.51 -9.70 -3.65
C MET A 254 -17.17 -10.23 -3.10
N ILE A 255 -16.28 -9.38 -2.56
CA ILE A 255 -14.99 -9.84 -2.01
C ILE A 255 -15.24 -10.74 -0.78
N PRO A 256 -14.86 -12.05 -0.81
CA PRO A 256 -15.16 -12.99 0.28
C PRO A 256 -14.44 -12.67 1.60
N HIS A 257 -13.18 -12.22 1.49
CA HIS A 257 -12.32 -11.87 2.62
C HIS A 257 -11.73 -10.49 2.40
N LYS A 258 -12.46 -9.46 2.83
CA LYS A 258 -12.06 -8.05 2.69
C LYS A 258 -10.86 -7.76 3.60
N ASP A 259 -9.75 -7.40 3.00
CA ASP A 259 -8.55 -6.92 3.68
C ASP A 259 -8.59 -5.39 3.88
N TYR A 260 -7.57 -4.85 4.56
CA TYR A 260 -7.45 -3.40 4.77
C TYR A 260 -7.51 -2.60 3.46
N VAL A 261 -6.95 -3.14 2.38
CA VAL A 261 -6.97 -2.52 1.05
C VAL A 261 -8.41 -2.45 0.54
N SER A 262 -9.20 -3.52 0.66
CA SER A 262 -10.62 -3.56 0.28
C SER A 262 -11.42 -2.44 0.97
N TRP A 263 -11.30 -2.35 2.29
CA TRP A 263 -12.02 -1.36 3.10
C TRP A 263 -11.59 0.07 2.78
N ASN A 264 -10.28 0.30 2.70
CA ASN A 264 -9.73 1.61 2.42
C ASN A 264 -10.05 2.07 1.00
N SER A 265 -10.01 1.19 -0.01
CA SER A 265 -10.40 1.51 -1.38
C SER A 265 -11.86 1.96 -1.45
N MET A 266 -12.80 1.25 -0.82
CA MET A 266 -14.22 1.65 -0.85
C MET A 266 -14.47 2.93 -0.05
N LEU A 267 -13.84 3.06 1.13
CA LEU A 267 -13.93 4.25 1.97
C LEU A 267 -13.46 5.50 1.22
N THR A 268 -12.24 5.46 0.69
CA THR A 268 -11.65 6.58 -0.07
C THR A 268 -12.43 6.88 -1.35
N SER A 269 -12.93 5.85 -2.04
CA SER A 269 -13.77 6.02 -3.23
C SER A 269 -15.05 6.81 -2.93
N TYR A 270 -15.77 6.47 -1.86
CA TYR A 270 -16.95 7.25 -1.45
C TYR A 270 -16.59 8.69 -1.07
N LEU A 271 -15.48 8.90 -0.36
CA LEU A 271 -15.02 10.24 0.01
C LEU A 271 -14.67 11.09 -1.22
N HIS A 272 -13.99 10.53 -2.22
CA HIS A 272 -13.70 11.23 -3.48
C HIS A 272 -14.96 11.62 -4.25
N HIS A 273 -16.04 10.84 -4.12
CA HIS A 273 -17.35 11.16 -4.73
C HIS A 273 -18.21 12.11 -3.86
N GLY A 274 -17.70 12.57 -2.72
CA GLY A 274 -18.46 13.42 -1.78
C GLY A 274 -19.57 12.67 -1.03
N LEU A 275 -19.59 11.34 -1.09
CA LEU A 275 -20.59 10.46 -0.47
C LEU A 275 -20.20 10.16 0.99
N LEU A 276 -20.23 11.21 1.82
CA LEU A 276 -19.74 11.15 3.20
C LEU A 276 -20.54 10.20 4.09
N HIS A 277 -21.84 10.05 3.85
CA HIS A 277 -22.67 9.17 4.67
C HIS A 277 -22.30 7.70 4.43
N GLU A 278 -22.19 7.32 3.15
CA GLU A 278 -21.80 6.00 2.69
C GLU A 278 -20.38 5.65 3.14
N ALA A 279 -19.45 6.61 3.09
CA ALA A 279 -18.10 6.46 3.64
C ALA A 279 -18.12 6.14 5.15
N MET A 280 -18.93 6.86 5.92
CA MET A 280 -19.08 6.59 7.36
C MET A 280 -19.74 5.24 7.63
N ASP A 281 -20.66 4.80 6.79
CA ASP A 281 -21.27 3.48 6.90
C ASP A 281 -20.28 2.37 6.60
N ILE A 282 -19.42 2.53 5.58
CA ILE A 282 -18.29 1.62 5.32
C ILE A 282 -17.34 1.58 6.52
N PHE A 283 -16.98 2.72 7.10
CA PHE A 283 -16.10 2.76 8.27
C PHE A 283 -16.70 2.04 9.48
N ARG A 284 -17.99 2.25 9.76
CA ARG A 284 -18.69 1.53 10.84
C ARG A 284 -18.78 0.02 10.56
N LEU A 285 -19.02 -0.33 9.30
CA LEU A 285 -19.08 -1.73 8.86
C LEU A 285 -17.73 -2.43 9.06
N MET A 286 -16.62 -1.78 8.69
CA MET A 286 -15.25 -2.26 8.94
C MET A 286 -15.04 -2.60 10.43
N VAL A 287 -15.38 -1.67 11.33
CA VAL A 287 -15.26 -1.86 12.79
C VAL A 287 -16.17 -2.99 13.29
N ARG A 288 -17.39 -3.07 12.78
CA ARG A 288 -18.38 -4.10 13.17
C ARG A 288 -17.93 -5.50 12.75
N ASP A 289 -17.30 -5.62 11.60
CA ASP A 289 -16.77 -6.88 11.07
C ASP A 289 -15.43 -7.28 11.75
N GLY A 290 -15.04 -6.54 12.79
CA GLY A 290 -13.86 -6.83 13.62
C GLY A 290 -12.55 -6.37 12.99
N ILE A 291 -12.60 -5.62 11.89
CA ILE A 291 -11.41 -5.05 11.27
C ILE A 291 -11.09 -3.72 11.95
N GLU A 292 -9.89 -3.68 12.50
CA GLU A 292 -9.29 -2.54 13.15
C GLU A 292 -9.00 -1.41 12.14
N PRO A 293 -9.55 -0.19 12.26
CA PRO A 293 -9.18 0.90 11.37
C PRO A 293 -7.67 1.16 11.39
N ASP A 294 -7.05 1.31 10.22
CA ASP A 294 -5.63 1.64 10.14
C ASP A 294 -5.41 3.16 9.99
N LYS A 295 -4.15 3.57 9.84
CA LYS A 295 -3.79 4.98 9.64
C LYS A 295 -4.45 5.60 8.40
N VAL A 296 -4.67 4.82 7.34
CA VAL A 296 -5.32 5.29 6.11
C VAL A 296 -6.81 5.47 6.36
N SER A 297 -7.48 4.52 7.02
CA SER A 297 -8.89 4.63 7.38
C SER A 297 -9.15 5.84 8.27
N ILE A 298 -8.32 6.01 9.32
CA ILE A 298 -8.48 7.07 10.32
C ILE A 298 -8.20 8.46 9.72
N SER A 299 -7.11 8.63 8.99
CA SER A 299 -6.79 9.92 8.35
C SER A 299 -7.88 10.33 7.35
N SER A 300 -8.39 9.36 6.56
CA SER A 300 -9.48 9.57 5.60
C SER A 300 -10.76 10.05 6.27
N VAL A 301 -11.17 9.40 7.36
CA VAL A 301 -12.38 9.81 8.10
C VAL A 301 -12.18 11.15 8.80
N LEU A 302 -11.04 11.37 9.47
CA LEU A 302 -10.74 12.64 10.16
C LEU A 302 -10.79 13.85 9.22
N ALA A 303 -10.34 13.71 7.98
CA ALA A 303 -10.36 14.78 6.98
C ALA A 303 -11.78 15.27 6.64
N CYS A 304 -12.79 14.41 6.83
CA CYS A 304 -14.17 14.63 6.42
C CYS A 304 -15.16 14.77 7.58
N VAL A 305 -14.75 14.44 8.81
CA VAL A 305 -15.63 14.53 9.99
C VAL A 305 -16.09 15.97 10.21
N LEU A 306 -17.41 16.15 10.15
CA LEU A 306 -18.03 17.47 10.34
C LEU A 306 -18.20 17.86 11.81
N SER A 307 -18.34 16.86 12.67
CA SER A 307 -18.63 17.04 14.09
C SER A 307 -17.35 16.98 14.92
N LEU A 308 -17.03 18.08 15.59
CA LEU A 308 -15.89 18.14 16.51
C LEU A 308 -15.96 17.07 17.62
N LYS A 309 -17.18 16.69 18.05
CA LYS A 309 -17.38 15.61 19.03
C LYS A 309 -16.85 14.28 18.51
N HIS A 310 -17.25 13.89 17.29
CA HIS A 310 -16.77 12.66 16.65
C HIS A 310 -15.27 12.73 16.34
N GLY A 311 -14.79 13.91 15.91
CA GLY A 311 -13.37 14.15 15.66
C GLY A 311 -12.52 13.95 16.93
N ARG A 312 -12.97 14.45 18.09
CA ARG A 312 -12.31 14.21 19.38
C ARG A 312 -12.34 12.75 19.82
N GLN A 313 -13.43 12.03 19.55
CA GLN A 313 -13.50 10.59 19.83
C GLN A 313 -12.48 9.81 19.00
N LEU A 314 -12.39 10.10 17.69
CA LEU A 314 -11.40 9.49 16.80
C LEU A 314 -9.97 9.88 17.18
N HIS A 315 -9.73 11.13 17.56
CA HIS A 315 -8.42 11.57 18.05
C HIS A 315 -8.01 10.81 19.33
N GLY A 316 -8.91 10.72 20.32
CA GLY A 316 -8.64 9.95 21.54
C GLY A 316 -8.42 8.46 21.27
N TRP A 317 -9.12 7.91 20.27
CA TRP A 317 -8.91 6.55 19.80
C TRP A 317 -7.54 6.36 19.14
N ALA A 318 -7.11 7.30 18.30
CA ALA A 318 -5.80 7.28 17.64
C ALA A 318 -4.66 7.34 18.66
N ILE A 319 -4.76 8.21 19.67
CA ILE A 319 -3.79 8.31 20.79
C ILE A 319 -3.66 6.98 21.53
N ARG A 320 -4.78 6.32 21.86
CA ARG A 320 -4.76 5.03 22.59
C ARG A 320 -4.06 3.91 21.82
N ARG A 321 -3.79 4.10 20.53
CA ARG A 321 -3.17 3.13 19.64
C ARG A 321 -1.81 3.57 19.09
N GLY A 322 -1.28 4.70 19.56
CA GLY A 322 0.01 5.21 19.09
C GLY A 322 -0.02 5.71 17.64
N MET A 323 -1.20 5.98 17.08
CA MET A 323 -1.35 6.43 15.69
C MET A 323 -1.13 7.94 15.52
N GLU A 324 -1.05 8.69 16.61
CA GLU A 324 -0.74 10.12 16.62
C GLU A 324 0.65 10.44 16.05
N CYS A 325 1.58 9.47 16.11
CA CYS A 325 2.92 9.59 15.55
C CYS A 325 2.94 9.42 14.02
N GLU A 326 1.88 8.88 13.42
CA GLU A 326 1.79 8.69 11.98
C GLU A 326 1.51 10.04 11.29
N LEU A 327 2.41 10.45 10.38
CA LEU A 327 2.34 11.73 9.66
C LEU A 327 0.95 12.00 9.05
N SER A 328 0.37 11.00 8.40
CA SER A 328 -0.96 11.10 7.76
C SER A 328 -2.09 11.40 8.75
N VAL A 329 -2.05 10.80 9.94
CA VAL A 329 -3.06 11.00 10.98
C VAL A 329 -2.87 12.36 11.65
N ALA A 330 -1.63 12.74 11.99
CA ALA A 330 -1.31 14.05 12.54
C ALA A 330 -1.74 15.19 11.59
N ASN A 331 -1.42 15.07 10.30
CA ASN A 331 -1.85 16.01 9.27
C ASN A 331 -3.37 16.13 9.20
N ALA A 332 -4.10 14.99 9.22
CA ALA A 332 -5.56 15.00 9.21
C ALA A 332 -6.17 15.64 10.46
N LEU A 333 -5.55 15.46 11.64
CA LEU A 333 -5.98 16.10 12.89
C LEU A 333 -5.76 17.61 12.87
N ILE A 334 -4.63 18.09 12.35
CA ILE A 334 -4.37 19.53 12.18
C ILE A 334 -5.45 20.15 11.29
N VAL A 335 -5.78 19.50 10.16
CA VAL A 335 -6.86 19.94 9.26
C VAL A 335 -8.22 19.91 9.93
N LEU A 336 -8.53 18.88 10.71
CA LEU A 336 -9.78 18.78 11.46
C LEU A 336 -9.93 19.94 12.45
N TYR A 337 -8.93 20.19 13.29
CA TYR A 337 -9.01 21.23 14.32
C TYR A 337 -8.99 22.64 13.72
N SER A 338 -8.18 22.87 12.69
CA SER A 338 -8.12 24.16 11.99
C SER A 338 -9.46 24.51 11.32
N LYS A 339 -10.09 23.56 10.60
CA LYS A 339 -11.42 23.73 9.99
C LYS A 339 -12.53 24.04 11.01
N ARG A 340 -12.28 23.84 12.31
CA ARG A 340 -13.23 24.08 13.41
C ARG A 340 -12.83 25.24 14.31
N GLY A 341 -11.85 26.06 13.90
CA GLY A 341 -11.38 27.22 14.65
C GLY A 341 -10.60 26.87 15.92
N GLN A 342 -10.20 25.61 16.10
CA GLN A 342 -9.39 25.16 17.25
C GLN A 342 -7.90 25.27 16.91
N LEU A 343 -7.44 26.49 16.64
CA LEU A 343 -6.08 26.76 16.19
C LEU A 343 -5.04 26.32 17.23
N CYS A 344 -5.28 26.56 18.52
CA CYS A 344 -4.38 26.14 19.58
C CYS A 344 -4.13 24.62 19.58
N GLN A 345 -5.17 23.82 19.34
CA GLN A 345 -5.07 22.37 19.26
C GLN A 345 -4.33 21.94 17.99
N ALA A 346 -4.55 22.62 16.87
CA ALA A 346 -3.82 22.37 15.63
C ALA A 346 -2.31 22.66 15.80
N CYS A 347 -1.95 23.80 16.41
CA CYS A 347 -0.56 24.14 16.74
C CYS A 347 0.05 23.12 17.70
N PHE A 348 -0.67 22.74 18.76
CA PHE A 348 -0.19 21.74 19.72
C PHE A 348 0.18 20.43 19.04
N ILE A 349 -0.66 19.92 18.14
CA ILE A 349 -0.37 18.68 17.40
C ILE A 349 0.86 18.87 16.52
N PHE A 350 0.94 19.98 15.78
CA PHE A 350 2.08 20.29 14.91
C PHE A 350 3.41 20.38 15.65
N ASP A 351 3.41 20.95 16.87
CA ASP A 351 4.59 21.09 17.71
C ASP A 351 5.09 19.74 18.23
N GLN A 352 4.19 18.75 18.42
CA GLN A 352 4.54 17.40 18.85
C GLN A 352 5.06 16.49 17.72
N MET A 353 4.96 16.91 16.45
CA MET A 353 5.42 16.11 15.31
C MET A 353 6.97 16.04 15.27
N VAL A 354 7.51 14.83 15.25
CA VAL A 354 8.97 14.59 15.13
C VAL A 354 9.46 14.87 13.71
N GLU A 355 8.69 14.40 12.73
CA GLU A 355 8.93 14.65 11.31
C GLU A 355 7.77 15.49 10.76
N ARG A 356 8.05 16.34 9.77
CA ARG A 356 7.06 17.21 9.13
C ARG A 356 7.27 17.19 7.64
N ASP A 357 6.20 17.02 6.89
CA ASP A 357 6.23 17.06 5.44
C ASP A 357 5.59 18.34 4.90
N THR A 358 5.58 18.48 3.57
CA THR A 358 4.94 19.60 2.89
C THR A 358 3.46 19.73 3.24
N VAL A 359 2.76 18.62 3.50
CA VAL A 359 1.35 18.60 3.89
C VAL A 359 1.17 19.17 5.30
N SER A 360 2.04 18.83 6.25
CA SER A 360 2.02 19.39 7.62
C SER A 360 2.14 20.91 7.61
N TRP A 361 3.13 21.44 6.86
CA TRP A 361 3.37 22.88 6.75
C TRP A 361 2.20 23.59 6.06
N ASN A 362 1.71 23.05 4.95
CA ASN A 362 0.56 23.62 4.25
C ASN A 362 -0.69 23.65 5.12
N ALA A 363 -0.92 22.60 5.93
CA ALA A 363 -2.06 22.50 6.82
C ALA A 363 -2.03 23.58 7.92
N ILE A 364 -0.86 23.81 8.56
CA ILE A 364 -0.75 24.82 9.62
C ILE A 364 -0.79 26.25 9.08
N ILE A 365 -0.15 26.51 7.93
CA ILE A 365 -0.23 27.83 7.27
C ILE A 365 -1.68 28.14 6.89
N SER A 366 -2.41 27.18 6.30
CA SER A 366 -3.83 27.34 5.99
C SER A 366 -4.70 27.53 7.24
N ALA A 367 -4.26 27.02 8.40
CA ALA A 367 -4.96 27.23 9.67
C ALA A 367 -4.83 28.68 10.17
N HIS A 368 -3.67 29.32 9.97
CA HIS A 368 -3.42 30.70 10.37
C HIS A 368 -3.96 31.74 9.37
N SER A 369 -4.19 31.35 8.11
CA SER A 369 -4.70 32.25 7.07
C SER A 369 -6.23 32.39 7.06
N ARG A 370 -6.95 31.65 7.92
CA ARG A 370 -8.41 31.69 8.06
C ARG A 370 -8.79 32.48 9.28
#